data_AF-L1LAM4-F1
#
_entry.id   AF-L1LAM4-F1
#
_cell.length_a   1.000
_cell.length_b   1.000
_cell.length_c   1.000
_cell.angle_alpha   90.00
_cell.angle_beta   90.00
_cell.angle_gamma   90.00
#
_symmetry.space_group_name_H-M   'P 1'
#
loop_
_entity.id
_entity.type
_entity.pdbx_description
1 polymer ?
#
loop_
_entity_poly.entity_id
_entity_poly.type
_entity_poly.pdbx_seq_one_letter_code
_entity_poly.pdbx_strand_id
1 'polypeptide(L)'
;MCVGIRLDIHPGRLSTNQGDVTGVWKDGILKGYNVYEYKYQPEDEPFDLSELSYNGVRMPGIVAHIVTVKSATTFFSSENWRLLLIGLDCAENYTYYANPLTKAEVVTSTFTEFTVDIPLINDDLMRILKSIDKNEGMRIHKLYAENVNLAEKLLRSSDVLLDFSHKFEACEHKYPSVITNTNVTVEVSAEVGTRYLRARHFASGPFRVRGIKLPSGNYMKVIGGLPNDFIHEANMYYKQGDLACRKPLLAELKKDENIKYILYKQKKHKWNIYKISKAQKRSYSIEKILERIEKDGKLDVSKLESNSAIGLPGLPKVNFVGGLKKVTGLVKNVTLGIAKGLSGKHKG
;
A
#
# COMPACT_ATOMS: atom_id res chain seq x y z
N MET A 1 -24.50 2.84 -20.50
CA MET A 1 -23.25 2.83 -19.71
C MET A 1 -23.31 1.60 -18.82
N CYS A 2 -22.38 0.65 -18.96
CA CYS A 2 -22.34 -0.51 -18.07
C CYS A 2 -21.83 -0.05 -16.70
N VAL A 3 -22.60 -0.31 -15.64
CA VAL A 3 -22.19 0.00 -14.26
C VAL A 3 -21.45 -1.22 -13.74
N GLY A 4 -20.12 -1.17 -13.67
CA GLY A 4 -19.35 -2.30 -13.15
C GLY A 4 -19.67 -2.60 -11.67
N ILE A 5 -19.46 -3.84 -11.26
CA ILE A 5 -19.71 -4.38 -9.93
C ILE A 5 -18.81 -3.70 -8.90
N ARG A 6 -19.40 -3.35 -7.74
CA ARG A 6 -18.68 -2.86 -6.56
C ARG A 6 -18.64 -3.98 -5.54
N LEU A 7 -17.46 -4.51 -5.27
CA LEU A 7 -17.28 -5.69 -4.45
C LEU A 7 -16.73 -5.32 -3.06
N ASP A 8 -17.52 -5.58 -2.01
CA ASP A 8 -17.10 -5.57 -0.61
C ASP A 8 -16.51 -6.92 -0.24
N ILE A 9 -15.20 -6.91 0.02
CA ILE A 9 -14.41 -8.11 0.30
C ILE A 9 -14.28 -8.41 1.81
N HIS A 10 -15.04 -7.72 2.66
CA HIS A 10 -15.05 -8.03 4.08
C HIS A 10 -15.64 -9.44 4.31
N PRO A 11 -15.02 -10.31 5.13
CA PRO A 11 -15.51 -11.69 5.33
C PRO A 11 -16.96 -11.78 5.83
N GLY A 12 -17.41 -10.80 6.62
CA GLY A 12 -18.81 -10.69 7.05
C GLY A 12 -19.83 -10.36 5.93
N ARG A 13 -19.37 -10.16 4.69
CA ARG A 13 -20.18 -9.85 3.50
C ARG A 13 -20.19 -10.97 2.46
N LEU A 14 -19.57 -12.11 2.77
CA LEU A 14 -19.48 -13.26 1.84
C LEU A 14 -20.86 -13.75 1.38
N SER A 15 -21.84 -13.78 2.29
CA SER A 15 -23.21 -14.22 2.03
C SER A 15 -24.15 -13.10 1.56
N THR A 16 -23.69 -11.84 1.53
CA THR A 16 -24.53 -10.75 1.03
C THR A 16 -24.49 -10.75 -0.48
N ASN A 17 -25.65 -10.62 -1.13
CA ASN A 17 -25.69 -10.55 -2.57
C ASN A 17 -25.10 -9.20 -3.05
N GLN A 18 -24.11 -9.24 -3.93
CA GLN A 18 -23.38 -8.06 -4.42
C GLN A 18 -23.54 -7.92 -5.95
N GLY A 19 -24.79 -8.03 -6.41
CA GLY A 19 -25.13 -8.19 -7.82
C GLY A 19 -25.35 -9.67 -8.13
N ASP A 20 -24.55 -10.21 -9.04
CA ASP A 20 -24.52 -11.64 -9.39
C ASP A 20 -23.17 -12.28 -8.98
N VAL A 21 -22.36 -11.55 -8.22
CA VAL A 21 -21.08 -12.05 -7.68
C VAL A 21 -21.27 -12.50 -6.24
N THR A 22 -20.82 -13.73 -5.95
CA THR A 22 -20.85 -14.32 -4.60
C THR A 22 -19.46 -14.73 -4.15
N GLY A 23 -19.22 -14.67 -2.84
CA GLY A 23 -17.96 -15.07 -2.23
C GLY A 23 -18.05 -16.49 -1.64
N VAL A 24 -17.07 -17.34 -1.95
CA VAL A 24 -16.97 -18.70 -1.44
C VAL A 24 -15.69 -18.87 -0.64
N TRP A 25 -15.79 -19.49 0.54
CA TRP A 25 -14.64 -19.88 1.34
C TRP A 25 -13.95 -21.10 0.73
N LYS A 26 -12.64 -20.99 0.52
CA LYS A 26 -11.79 -22.07 0.01
C LYS A 26 -10.99 -22.67 1.15
N ASP A 27 -11.58 -23.63 1.83
CA ASP A 27 -10.94 -24.29 2.96
C ASP A 27 -9.72 -25.13 2.54
N GLY A 28 -8.71 -25.19 3.41
CA GLY A 28 -7.56 -26.08 3.28
C GLY A 28 -6.53 -25.75 2.19
N ILE A 29 -6.75 -24.76 1.31
CA ILE A 29 -5.81 -24.47 0.20
C ILE A 29 -4.45 -23.97 0.73
N LEU A 30 -4.45 -23.05 1.69
CA LEU A 30 -3.24 -22.48 2.29
C LEU A 30 -3.33 -22.55 3.82
N LYS A 31 -2.69 -23.57 4.41
CA LYS A 31 -2.68 -23.77 5.87
C LYS A 31 -2.24 -22.51 6.62
N GLY A 32 -3.07 -22.04 7.56
CA GLY A 32 -2.84 -20.82 8.34
C GLY A 32 -3.51 -19.56 7.77
N TYR A 33 -4.22 -19.69 6.64
CA TYR A 33 -4.86 -18.58 5.95
C TYR A 33 -6.31 -18.90 5.60
N ASN A 34 -7.17 -17.90 5.75
CA ASN A 34 -8.54 -17.95 5.23
C ASN A 34 -8.54 -17.36 3.82
N VAL A 35 -9.01 -18.13 2.85
CA VAL A 35 -9.02 -17.75 1.43
C VAL A 35 -10.45 -17.64 0.94
N TYR A 36 -10.83 -16.50 0.37
CA TYR A 36 -12.15 -16.28 -0.21
C TYR A 36 -12.04 -15.95 -1.68
N GLU A 37 -12.80 -16.66 -2.51
CA GLU A 37 -12.89 -16.42 -3.95
C GLU A 37 -14.27 -15.85 -4.29
N TYR A 38 -14.29 -14.75 -5.04
CA TYR A 38 -15.48 -14.06 -5.51
C TYR A 38 -15.59 -14.23 -7.03
N LYS A 39 -16.71 -14.80 -7.49
CA LYS A 39 -16.99 -15.10 -8.90
C LYS A 39 -18.43 -14.75 -9.25
N TYR A 40 -18.66 -14.47 -10.53
CA TYR A 40 -20.01 -14.40 -11.07
C TYR A 40 -20.67 -15.78 -10.96
N GLN A 41 -21.91 -15.83 -10.51
CA GLN A 41 -22.66 -17.08 -10.37
C GLN A 41 -24.00 -16.97 -11.10
N PRO A 42 -24.48 -18.06 -11.73
CA PRO A 42 -23.93 -19.43 -11.67
C PRO A 42 -22.90 -19.77 -12.77
N GLU A 43 -22.66 -18.87 -13.71
CA GLU A 43 -22.05 -19.22 -15.01
C GLU A 43 -20.50 -19.13 -15.01
N ASP A 44 -19.87 -18.76 -13.88
CA ASP A 44 -18.42 -18.52 -13.77
C ASP A 44 -17.88 -17.55 -14.86
N GLU A 45 -18.75 -16.65 -15.34
CA GLU A 45 -18.41 -15.69 -16.38
C GLU A 45 -17.52 -14.54 -15.86
N PRO A 46 -16.68 -13.94 -16.72
CA PRO A 46 -15.98 -12.71 -16.38
C PRO A 46 -16.97 -11.57 -16.07
N PHE A 47 -16.61 -10.69 -15.13
CA PHE A 47 -17.41 -9.54 -14.76
C PHE A 47 -16.58 -8.27 -14.67
N ASP A 48 -17.22 -7.13 -14.93
CA ASP A 48 -16.61 -5.81 -14.85
C ASP A 48 -16.55 -5.34 -13.39
N LEU A 49 -15.37 -5.39 -12.78
CA LEU A 49 -15.12 -4.88 -11.43
C LEU A 49 -14.81 -3.38 -11.51
N SER A 50 -15.63 -2.54 -10.87
CA SER A 50 -15.46 -1.08 -10.84
C SER A 50 -14.84 -0.57 -9.53
N GLU A 51 -15.02 -1.29 -8.43
CA GLU A 51 -14.54 -0.87 -7.12
C GLU A 51 -14.36 -2.05 -6.16
N LEU A 52 -13.30 -2.00 -5.35
CA LEU A 52 -13.16 -2.83 -4.16
C LEU A 52 -13.40 -2.00 -2.90
N SER A 53 -14.20 -2.53 -1.99
CA SER A 53 -14.51 -1.94 -0.70
C SER A 53 -14.28 -2.93 0.44
N TYR A 54 -14.14 -2.42 1.66
CA TYR A 54 -13.97 -3.21 2.86
C TYR A 54 -14.93 -2.68 3.93
N ASN A 55 -15.97 -3.45 4.23
CA ASN A 55 -17.05 -3.07 5.15
C ASN A 55 -17.75 -1.77 4.71
N GLY A 56 -18.12 -1.70 3.44
CA GLY A 56 -18.82 -0.57 2.80
C GLY A 56 -17.94 0.65 2.53
N VAL A 57 -16.65 0.61 2.85
CA VAL A 57 -15.72 1.73 2.63
C VAL A 57 -14.77 1.39 1.48
N ARG A 58 -14.75 2.25 0.46
CA ARG A 58 -13.87 2.10 -0.70
C ARG A 58 -12.40 1.96 -0.29
N MET A 59 -11.71 0.99 -0.88
CA MET A 59 -10.27 0.83 -0.73
C MET A 59 -9.53 1.70 -1.75
N PRO A 60 -8.66 2.62 -1.31
CA PRO A 60 -7.96 3.52 -2.23
C PRO A 60 -6.87 2.80 -3.03
N GLY A 61 -6.72 3.16 -4.30
CA GLY A 61 -5.62 2.71 -5.15
C GLY A 61 -5.73 1.27 -5.66
N ILE A 62 -6.86 0.61 -5.47
CA ILE A 62 -7.17 -0.70 -6.03
C ILE A 62 -8.29 -0.51 -7.06
N VAL A 63 -8.12 -1.08 -8.26
CA VAL A 63 -9.06 -0.94 -9.39
C VAL A 63 -9.34 0.54 -9.71
N ALA A 64 -8.36 1.21 -10.32
CA ALA A 64 -8.47 2.64 -10.63
C ALA A 64 -9.47 2.96 -11.76
N HIS A 65 -9.76 1.97 -12.60
CA HIS A 65 -10.71 1.98 -13.69
C HIS A 65 -11.45 0.63 -13.69
N ILE A 66 -12.57 0.54 -14.41
CA ILE A 66 -13.29 -0.72 -14.56
C ILE A 66 -12.35 -1.75 -15.20
N VAL A 67 -12.22 -2.92 -14.58
CA VAL A 67 -11.43 -4.04 -15.08
C VAL A 67 -12.30 -5.28 -15.18
N THR A 68 -12.22 -5.99 -16.29
CA THR A 68 -12.90 -7.28 -16.44
C THR A 68 -12.07 -8.37 -15.78
N VAL A 69 -12.66 -9.07 -14.80
CA VAL A 69 -12.01 -10.13 -14.03
C VAL A 69 -12.86 -11.40 -14.06
N LYS A 70 -12.20 -12.56 -14.08
CA LYS A 70 -12.85 -13.87 -13.88
C LYS A 70 -13.16 -14.11 -12.40
N SER A 71 -12.24 -13.70 -11.53
CA SER A 71 -12.41 -13.82 -10.10
C SER A 71 -11.58 -12.80 -9.33
N ALA A 72 -12.01 -12.52 -8.11
CA ALA A 72 -11.19 -11.88 -7.09
C ALA A 72 -10.94 -12.88 -5.96
N THR A 73 -9.70 -13.03 -5.51
CA THR A 73 -9.34 -13.89 -4.37
C THR A 73 -8.73 -13.03 -3.28
N THR A 74 -9.11 -13.28 -2.03
CA THR A 74 -8.60 -12.55 -0.87
C THR A 74 -8.01 -13.50 0.15
N PHE A 75 -6.91 -13.07 0.75
CA PHE A 75 -6.13 -13.87 1.68
C PHE A 75 -6.06 -13.16 3.02
N PHE A 76 -6.62 -13.79 4.05
CA PHE A 76 -6.61 -13.30 5.41
C PHE A 76 -5.79 -14.23 6.30
N SER A 77 -5.08 -13.68 7.28
CA SER A 77 -4.48 -14.49 8.35
C SER A 77 -5.59 -15.15 9.18
N SER A 78 -5.46 -16.45 9.49
CA SER A 78 -6.50 -17.19 10.24
C SER A 78 -6.67 -16.70 11.69
N GLU A 79 -5.60 -16.20 12.32
CA GLU A 79 -5.60 -15.87 13.76
C GLU A 79 -6.36 -14.58 14.09
N ASN A 80 -6.25 -13.57 13.23
CA ASN A 80 -6.75 -12.21 13.53
C ASN A 80 -7.40 -11.52 12.34
N TRP A 81 -7.72 -12.26 11.28
CA TRP A 81 -8.50 -11.78 10.15
C TRP A 81 -7.94 -10.51 9.47
N ARG A 82 -6.62 -10.33 9.49
CA ARG A 82 -5.95 -9.25 8.76
C ARG A 82 -5.92 -9.59 7.28
N LEU A 83 -6.39 -8.67 6.44
CA LEU A 83 -6.25 -8.77 4.98
C LEU A 83 -4.77 -8.63 4.60
N LEU A 84 -4.21 -9.64 3.94
CA LEU A 84 -2.79 -9.70 3.58
C LEU A 84 -2.57 -9.44 2.09
N LEU A 85 -3.37 -10.08 1.24
CA LEU A 85 -3.23 -10.07 -0.20
C LEU A 85 -4.62 -10.11 -0.85
N ILE A 86 -4.75 -9.45 -1.99
CA ILE A 86 -5.87 -9.60 -2.93
C ILE A 86 -5.25 -10.03 -4.26
N GLY A 87 -5.81 -11.03 -4.93
CA GLY A 87 -5.47 -11.42 -6.29
C GLY A 87 -6.68 -11.20 -7.20
N LEU A 88 -6.46 -10.62 -8.37
CA LEU A 88 -7.44 -10.49 -9.44
C LEU A 88 -6.98 -11.35 -10.61
N ASP A 89 -7.84 -12.26 -11.06
CA ASP A 89 -7.67 -13.03 -12.29
C ASP A 89 -8.27 -12.22 -13.44
N CYS A 90 -7.43 -11.45 -14.13
CA CYS A 90 -7.84 -10.65 -15.28
C CYS A 90 -7.72 -11.48 -16.57
N ALA A 91 -8.33 -11.03 -17.66
CA ALA A 91 -8.36 -11.79 -18.92
C ALA A 91 -6.97 -12.22 -19.43
N GLU A 92 -5.97 -11.36 -19.30
CA GLU A 92 -4.62 -11.56 -19.87
C GLU A 92 -3.51 -11.72 -18.81
N ASN A 93 -3.78 -11.38 -17.56
CA ASN A 93 -2.77 -11.34 -16.51
C ASN A 93 -3.41 -11.49 -15.13
N TYR A 94 -2.57 -11.61 -14.11
CA TYR A 94 -2.97 -11.66 -12.71
C TYR A 94 -2.42 -10.44 -12.00
N THR A 95 -3.30 -9.70 -11.34
CA THR A 95 -2.90 -8.52 -10.56
C THR A 95 -3.05 -8.81 -9.07
N TYR A 96 -1.97 -8.64 -8.33
CA TYR A 96 -1.92 -8.84 -6.89
C TYR A 96 -1.74 -7.52 -6.15
N TYR A 97 -2.51 -7.32 -5.09
CA TYR A 97 -2.42 -6.18 -4.20
C TYR A 97 -2.01 -6.67 -2.81
N ALA A 98 -0.79 -6.36 -2.39
CA ALA A 98 -0.25 -6.78 -1.11
C ALA A 98 -0.34 -5.66 -0.06
N ASN A 99 -0.83 -5.99 1.14
CA ASN A 99 -1.01 -5.02 2.22
C ASN A 99 0.35 -4.55 2.76
N PRO A 100 0.71 -3.26 2.68
CA PRO A 100 2.00 -2.75 3.15
C PRO A 100 2.08 -2.63 4.68
N LEU A 101 0.96 -2.69 5.39
CA LEU A 101 0.89 -2.48 6.83
C LEU A 101 -0.33 -3.19 7.45
N THR A 102 -0.17 -4.45 7.86
CA THR A 102 -1.29 -5.29 8.33
C THR A 102 -1.90 -4.86 9.68
N LYS A 103 -1.26 -3.95 10.40
CA LYS A 103 -1.76 -3.35 11.65
C LYS A 103 -2.55 -2.05 11.45
N ALA A 104 -2.56 -1.50 10.24
CA ALA A 104 -3.35 -0.31 9.92
C ALA A 104 -4.74 -0.70 9.44
N GLU A 105 -5.67 0.26 9.45
CA GLU A 105 -6.97 0.08 8.84
C GLU A 105 -6.80 -0.15 7.33
N VAL A 106 -7.41 -1.23 6.82
CA VAL A 106 -7.33 -1.66 5.42
C VAL A 106 -7.65 -0.52 4.45
N VAL A 107 -8.69 0.25 4.76
CA VAL A 107 -9.23 1.34 3.93
C VAL A 107 -8.33 2.59 3.90
N THR A 108 -7.30 2.64 4.76
CA THR A 108 -6.33 3.75 4.80
C THR A 108 -5.01 3.41 4.08
N SER A 109 -4.89 2.19 3.57
CA SER A 109 -3.66 1.65 3.03
C SER A 109 -3.68 1.61 1.50
N THR A 110 -2.62 2.08 0.87
CA THR A 110 -2.34 1.89 -0.56
C THR A 110 -1.60 0.57 -0.72
N PHE A 111 -2.27 -0.42 -1.28
CA PHE A 111 -1.68 -1.75 -1.46
C PHE A 111 -0.58 -1.72 -2.50
N THR A 112 0.48 -2.50 -2.32
CA THR A 112 1.53 -2.64 -3.33
C THR A 112 1.01 -3.53 -4.46
N GLU A 113 0.91 -2.96 -5.66
CA GLU A 113 0.43 -3.67 -6.85
C GLU A 113 1.57 -4.41 -7.57
N PHE A 114 1.31 -5.67 -7.93
CA PHE A 114 2.13 -6.49 -8.81
C PHE A 114 1.25 -7.03 -9.94
N THR A 115 1.79 -7.15 -11.15
CA THR A 115 1.11 -7.84 -12.25
C THR A 115 2.05 -8.86 -12.82
N VAL A 116 1.53 -10.07 -13.03
CA VAL A 116 2.26 -11.22 -13.54
C VAL A 116 1.44 -11.89 -14.63
N ASP A 117 2.11 -12.48 -15.62
CA ASP A 117 1.44 -13.10 -16.78
C ASP A 117 0.82 -14.46 -16.43
N ILE A 118 1.38 -15.15 -15.42
CA ILE A 118 1.00 -16.50 -14.99
C ILE A 118 0.61 -16.43 -13.50
N PRO A 119 -0.45 -17.13 -13.06
CA PRO A 119 -0.86 -17.07 -11.67
C PRO A 119 0.25 -17.60 -10.75
N LEU A 120 0.38 -16.96 -9.59
CA LEU A 120 1.29 -17.44 -8.56
C LEU A 120 0.80 -18.79 -8.04
N ILE A 121 1.68 -19.80 -8.06
CA ILE A 121 1.41 -21.11 -7.48
C ILE A 121 1.30 -21.03 -5.95
N ASN A 122 0.67 -22.02 -5.33
CA ASN A 122 0.42 -22.05 -3.88
C ASN A 122 1.67 -21.86 -3.03
N ASP A 123 2.81 -22.41 -3.44
CA ASP A 123 4.09 -22.24 -2.73
C ASP A 123 4.57 -20.79 -2.74
N ASP A 124 4.41 -20.10 -3.87
CA ASP A 124 4.78 -18.69 -4.04
C ASP A 124 3.84 -17.80 -3.23
N LEU A 125 2.52 -18.04 -3.29
CA LEU A 125 1.53 -17.38 -2.44
C LEU A 125 1.84 -17.57 -0.95
N MET A 126 2.12 -18.80 -0.52
CA MET A 126 2.45 -19.13 0.87
C MET A 126 3.69 -18.36 1.35
N ARG A 127 4.73 -18.24 0.53
CA ARG A 127 5.93 -17.46 0.85
C ARG A 127 5.63 -15.96 0.98
N ILE A 128 4.84 -15.41 0.08
CA ILE A 128 4.40 -14.01 0.13
C ILE A 128 3.61 -13.75 1.41
N LEU A 129 2.60 -14.57 1.71
CA LEU A 129 1.75 -14.41 2.89
C LEU A 129 2.56 -14.49 4.19
N LYS A 130 3.46 -15.48 4.31
CA LYS A 130 4.38 -15.58 5.46
C LYS A 130 5.29 -14.37 5.59
N SER A 131 5.80 -13.85 4.47
CA SER A 131 6.64 -12.64 4.48
C SER A 131 5.85 -11.42 4.95
N ILE A 132 4.61 -11.24 4.49
CA ILE A 132 3.72 -10.16 4.92
C ILE A 132 3.42 -10.28 6.42
N ASP A 133 3.07 -11.47 6.91
CA ASP A 133 2.78 -11.69 8.34
C ASP A 133 4.00 -11.39 9.23
N LYS A 134 5.14 -12.00 8.90
CA LYS A 134 6.41 -11.85 9.63
C LYS A 134 6.84 -10.39 9.71
N ASN A 135 6.59 -9.61 8.65
CA ASN A 135 7.06 -8.23 8.52
C ASN A 135 6.01 -7.17 8.87
N GLU A 136 4.82 -7.61 9.27
CA GLU A 136 3.64 -6.78 9.52
C GLU A 136 3.24 -5.92 8.31
N GLY A 137 3.41 -6.47 7.11
CA GLY A 137 3.19 -5.78 5.84
C GLY A 137 4.20 -6.19 4.76
N MET A 138 3.83 -5.96 3.51
CA MET A 138 4.67 -6.24 2.34
C MET A 138 5.93 -5.38 2.33
N ARG A 139 7.09 -6.02 2.21
CA ARG A 139 8.40 -5.38 2.12
C ARG A 139 9.23 -6.04 1.03
N ILE A 140 9.19 -5.49 -0.18
CA ILE A 140 9.83 -6.12 -1.33
C ILE A 140 11.34 -6.37 -1.11
N HIS A 141 12.05 -5.46 -0.44
CA HIS A 141 13.48 -5.61 -0.15
C HIS A 141 13.78 -6.82 0.74
N LYS A 142 12.86 -7.18 1.65
CA LYS A 142 13.00 -8.38 2.47
C LYS A 142 12.65 -9.63 1.69
N LEU A 143 11.57 -9.60 0.91
CA LEU A 143 11.21 -10.73 0.04
C LEU A 143 12.34 -11.03 -0.94
N TYR A 144 12.94 -10.00 -1.55
CA TYR A 144 14.08 -10.13 -2.45
C TYR A 144 15.29 -10.76 -1.75
N ALA A 145 15.64 -10.30 -0.54
CA ALA A 145 16.74 -10.88 0.23
C ALA A 145 16.47 -12.34 0.67
N GLU A 146 15.22 -12.72 0.90
CA GLU A 146 14.83 -14.07 1.33
C GLU A 146 14.62 -15.03 0.14
N ASN A 147 14.14 -14.53 -1.00
CA ASN A 147 13.82 -15.31 -2.19
C ASN A 147 13.82 -14.42 -3.45
N VAL A 148 15.01 -14.29 -4.07
CA VAL A 148 15.23 -13.46 -5.26
C VAL A 148 14.30 -13.87 -6.41
N ASN A 149 14.24 -15.16 -6.75
CA ASN A 149 13.42 -15.65 -7.88
C ASN A 149 11.95 -15.26 -7.74
N LEU A 150 11.37 -15.41 -6.54
CA LEU A 150 9.97 -15.01 -6.29
C LEU A 150 9.80 -13.49 -6.36
N ALA A 151 10.75 -12.72 -5.81
CA ALA A 151 10.68 -11.27 -5.91
C ALA A 151 10.78 -10.80 -7.37
N GLU A 152 11.69 -11.35 -8.16
CA GLU A 152 11.86 -11.05 -9.58
C GLU A 152 10.60 -11.38 -10.40
N LYS A 153 9.90 -12.48 -10.09
CA LYS A 153 8.58 -12.76 -10.70
C LYS A 153 7.56 -11.65 -10.48
N LEU A 154 7.61 -10.94 -9.35
CA LEU A 154 6.66 -9.88 -9.00
C LEU A 154 7.09 -8.50 -9.53
N LEU A 155 8.38 -8.32 -9.76
CA LEU A 155 8.98 -7.03 -10.07
C LEU A 155 8.93 -6.74 -11.58
N ARG A 156 8.64 -5.49 -11.90
CA ARG A 156 8.75 -4.96 -13.27
C ARG A 156 10.12 -4.34 -13.47
N SER A 157 10.60 -4.27 -14.71
CA SER A 157 11.88 -3.61 -15.05
C SER A 157 11.97 -2.12 -14.66
N SER A 158 10.82 -1.47 -14.43
CA SER A 158 10.70 -0.09 -13.97
C SER A 158 10.54 0.06 -12.46
N ASP A 159 10.52 -1.04 -11.70
CA ASP A 159 10.46 -0.97 -10.24
C ASP A 159 11.83 -0.62 -9.66
N VAL A 160 11.87 0.26 -8.67
CA VAL A 160 13.11 0.78 -8.08
C VAL A 160 13.02 0.81 -6.55
N LEU A 161 14.06 0.29 -5.90
CA LEU A 161 14.44 0.69 -4.55
C LEU A 161 15.32 1.93 -4.62
N LEU A 162 14.81 3.04 -4.10
CA LEU A 162 15.60 4.26 -3.96
C LEU A 162 16.55 4.12 -2.77
N ASP A 163 17.80 4.54 -2.94
CA ASP A 163 18.79 4.59 -1.86
C ASP A 163 19.17 6.05 -1.59
N PHE A 164 18.72 6.55 -0.44
CA PHE A 164 19.02 7.91 0.02
C PHE A 164 20.24 7.94 0.96
N SER A 165 20.99 6.84 1.08
CA SER A 165 22.26 6.81 1.83
C SER A 165 23.46 7.32 1.03
N HIS A 166 23.31 7.53 -0.28
CA HIS A 166 24.32 8.16 -1.11
C HIS A 166 24.53 9.61 -0.66
N LYS A 167 25.79 9.96 -0.37
CA LYS A 167 26.18 11.27 0.13
C LYS A 167 26.22 12.29 -1.00
N PHE A 168 26.24 13.57 -0.63
CA PHE A 168 26.53 14.64 -1.57
C PHE A 168 27.98 14.56 -2.01
N GLU A 169 28.19 14.12 -3.25
CA GLU A 169 29.45 14.30 -3.98
C GLU A 169 29.30 15.51 -4.90
N ALA A 170 30.41 16.18 -5.23
CA ALA A 170 30.39 17.38 -6.07
C ALA A 170 29.90 17.13 -7.51
N CYS A 171 29.80 15.86 -7.91
CA CYS A 171 29.40 15.42 -9.24
C CYS A 171 28.14 14.55 -9.20
N GLU A 172 27.49 14.43 -10.36
CA GLU A 172 26.42 13.46 -10.60
C GLU A 172 26.88 12.05 -10.21
N HIS A 173 26.12 11.39 -9.33
CA HIS A 173 26.41 10.03 -8.88
C HIS A 173 25.32 9.08 -9.38
N LYS A 174 25.71 7.88 -9.84
CA LYS A 174 24.76 6.85 -10.29
C LYS A 174 24.88 5.60 -9.45
N TYR A 175 23.76 4.99 -9.13
CA TYR A 175 23.71 3.67 -8.49
C TYR A 175 22.66 2.77 -9.16
N PRO A 176 22.93 1.47 -9.31
CA PRO A 176 21.92 0.52 -9.77
C PRO A 176 20.92 0.21 -8.64
N SER A 177 19.64 0.16 -8.96
CA SER A 177 18.65 -0.34 -8.01
C SER A 177 18.88 -1.81 -7.72
N VAL A 178 18.96 -2.18 -6.44
CA VAL A 178 19.31 -3.54 -5.98
C VAL A 178 18.34 -4.62 -6.48
N ILE A 179 17.13 -4.25 -6.91
CA ILE A 179 16.07 -5.19 -7.31
C ILE A 179 15.90 -5.36 -8.83
N THR A 180 16.43 -4.45 -9.64
CA THR A 180 16.15 -4.39 -11.10
C THR A 180 17.33 -3.90 -11.93
N ASN A 181 18.44 -3.52 -11.29
CA ASN A 181 19.60 -2.88 -11.93
C ASN A 181 19.29 -1.58 -12.69
N THR A 182 18.10 -0.99 -12.52
CA THR A 182 17.78 0.34 -13.08
C THR A 182 18.75 1.36 -12.49
N ASN A 183 19.51 2.05 -13.34
CA ASN A 183 20.44 3.09 -12.91
C ASN A 183 19.68 4.34 -12.48
N VAL A 184 19.78 4.65 -11.19
CA VAL A 184 19.27 5.88 -10.60
C VAL A 184 20.40 6.89 -10.52
N THR A 185 20.15 8.07 -11.06
CA THR A 185 21.04 9.22 -11.02
C THR A 185 20.64 10.12 -9.87
N VAL A 186 21.65 10.56 -9.11
CA VAL A 186 21.53 11.51 -8.01
C VAL A 186 22.16 12.82 -8.44
N GLU A 187 21.31 13.84 -8.58
CA GLU A 187 21.71 15.22 -8.75
C GLU A 187 21.52 15.95 -7.43
N VAL A 188 22.64 16.36 -6.84
CA VAL A 188 22.60 17.33 -5.75
C VAL A 188 22.36 18.68 -6.39
N SER A 189 21.18 19.24 -6.19
CA SER A 189 20.79 20.48 -6.85
C SER A 189 20.45 21.55 -5.82
N ALA A 190 20.70 22.78 -6.26
CA ALA A 190 20.23 24.09 -5.80
C ALA A 190 19.61 24.16 -4.39
N GLU A 191 20.15 25.08 -3.60
CA GLU A 191 19.55 25.49 -2.34
C GLU A 191 18.05 25.78 -2.53
N VAL A 192 17.23 25.16 -1.68
CA VAL A 192 15.81 25.45 -1.60
C VAL A 192 15.68 26.63 -0.64
N GLY A 193 15.56 27.82 -1.21
CA GLY A 193 15.81 29.06 -0.46
C GLY A 193 17.29 29.14 -0.09
N THR A 194 17.59 29.64 1.10
CA THR A 194 18.97 29.71 1.62
C THR A 194 19.24 28.72 2.75
N ARG A 195 18.29 27.82 3.08
CA ARG A 195 18.31 27.03 4.33
C ARG A 195 18.28 25.53 4.15
N TYR A 196 18.03 25.03 2.94
CA TYR A 196 17.80 23.62 2.69
C TYR A 196 18.52 23.12 1.44
N LEU A 197 18.91 21.85 1.48
CA LEU A 197 19.56 21.13 0.37
C LEU A 197 18.56 20.14 -0.24
N ARG A 198 18.65 19.91 -1.56
CA ARG A 198 17.83 18.94 -2.28
C ARG A 198 18.70 17.89 -2.99
N ALA A 199 18.52 16.63 -2.60
CA ALA A 199 18.98 15.48 -3.39
C ALA A 199 17.87 15.05 -4.35
N ARG A 200 18.11 15.15 -5.65
CA ARG A 200 17.17 14.77 -6.70
C ARG A 200 17.57 13.39 -7.25
N HIS A 201 16.65 12.43 -7.20
CA HIS A 201 16.83 11.07 -7.71
C HIS A 201 15.93 10.86 -8.93
N PHE A 202 16.49 10.44 -10.04
CA PHE A 202 15.74 10.12 -11.26
C PHE A 202 16.40 8.99 -12.06
N ALA A 203 15.68 8.38 -12.98
CA ALA A 203 16.20 7.36 -13.90
C ALA A 203 16.02 7.83 -15.35
N SER A 204 16.48 7.03 -16.31
CA SER A 204 16.33 7.32 -17.75
C SER A 204 14.86 7.43 -18.19
N GLY A 205 13.93 6.85 -17.43
CA GLY A 205 12.50 6.97 -17.62
C GLY A 205 11.72 6.90 -16.30
N PRO A 206 10.39 6.99 -16.35
CA PRO A 206 9.55 6.90 -15.16
C PRO A 206 9.67 5.53 -14.49
N PHE A 207 9.65 5.51 -13.16
CA PHE A 207 9.85 4.31 -12.36
C PHE A 207 8.84 4.21 -11.22
N ARG A 208 8.61 3.01 -10.69
CA ARG A 208 7.78 2.80 -9.49
C ARG A 208 8.66 2.64 -8.27
N VAL A 209 8.35 3.36 -7.20
CA VAL A 209 9.13 3.27 -5.96
C VAL A 209 8.59 2.13 -5.11
N ARG A 210 9.37 1.06 -4.95
CA ARG A 210 8.98 -0.10 -4.12
C ARG A 210 9.58 -0.11 -2.72
N GLY A 211 10.47 0.84 -2.46
CA GLY A 211 11.06 1.07 -1.15
C GLY A 211 12.05 2.21 -1.21
N ILE A 212 12.31 2.78 -0.04
CA ILE A 212 13.25 3.90 0.12
C ILE A 212 14.19 3.53 1.26
N LYS A 213 15.46 3.31 0.97
CA LYS A 213 16.50 3.08 1.96
C LYS A 213 16.98 4.43 2.48
N LEU A 214 16.92 4.61 3.80
CA LEU A 214 17.33 5.83 4.48
C LEU A 214 18.85 5.84 4.69
N PRO A 215 19.43 7.03 4.95
CA PRO A 215 20.85 7.17 5.32
C PRO A 215 21.32 6.26 6.46
N SER A 216 20.41 5.91 7.38
CA SER A 216 20.69 4.95 8.47
C SER A 216 20.84 3.49 8.03
N GLY A 217 20.69 3.17 6.74
CA GLY A 217 20.64 1.81 6.20
C GLY A 217 19.27 1.14 6.29
N ASN A 218 18.39 1.61 7.17
CA ASN A 218 17.02 1.09 7.31
C ASN A 218 16.11 1.55 6.15
N TYR A 219 15.13 0.73 5.80
CA TYR A 219 14.08 1.13 4.86
C TYR A 219 12.98 1.96 5.55
N MET A 220 12.53 3.00 4.85
CA MET A 220 11.45 3.90 5.26
C MET A 220 10.14 3.11 5.42
N LYS A 221 9.52 3.20 6.61
CA LYS A 221 8.19 2.65 6.87
C LYS A 221 7.14 3.75 6.67
N VAL A 222 6.49 3.73 5.50
CA VAL A 222 5.44 4.69 5.12
C VAL A 222 4.07 4.15 5.54
N ILE A 223 3.42 4.83 6.46
CA ILE A 223 2.02 4.59 6.82
C ILE A 223 1.17 4.93 5.60
N GLY A 224 0.29 4.01 5.23
CA GLY A 224 -0.52 4.13 4.03
C GLY A 224 0.14 3.59 2.77
N GLY A 225 1.38 3.07 2.83
CA GLY A 225 2.08 2.50 1.68
C GLY A 225 2.72 3.54 0.75
N LEU A 226 3.43 3.04 -0.26
CA LEU A 226 3.99 3.85 -1.35
C LEU A 226 3.02 3.84 -2.55
N PRO A 227 2.99 4.87 -3.39
CA PRO A 227 2.10 4.92 -4.55
C PRO A 227 2.55 3.91 -5.63
N ASN A 228 1.59 3.34 -6.37
CA ASN A 228 1.86 2.49 -7.54
C ASN A 228 2.03 3.29 -8.85
N ASP A 229 1.95 4.62 -8.79
CA ASP A 229 2.16 5.51 -9.93
C ASP A 229 3.61 5.47 -10.42
N PHE A 230 3.79 5.74 -11.72
CA PHE A 230 5.09 6.08 -12.27
C PHE A 230 5.56 7.43 -11.75
N ILE A 231 6.75 7.44 -11.17
CA ILE A 231 7.44 8.59 -10.61
C ILE A 231 8.54 8.99 -11.59
N HIS A 232 8.59 10.27 -11.95
CA HIS A 232 9.65 10.82 -12.79
C HIS A 232 10.86 11.24 -11.95
N GLU A 233 10.62 11.69 -10.73
CA GLU A 233 11.64 12.27 -9.86
C GLU A 233 11.28 12.04 -8.39
N ALA A 234 12.27 11.70 -7.58
CA ALA A 234 12.15 11.65 -6.13
C ALA A 234 13.16 12.63 -5.50
N ASN A 235 12.67 13.59 -4.73
CA ASN A 235 13.50 14.54 -4.00
C ASN A 235 13.58 14.16 -2.53
N MET A 236 14.76 14.31 -1.94
CA MET A 236 14.95 14.29 -0.50
C MET A 236 15.54 15.62 -0.04
N TYR A 237 14.97 16.19 1.01
CA TYR A 237 15.34 17.51 1.52
C TYR A 237 16.03 17.40 2.88
N TYR A 238 17.08 18.19 3.04
CA TYR A 238 17.93 18.24 4.23
C TYR A 238 18.12 19.68 4.67
N LYS A 239 18.51 19.89 5.93
CA LYS A 239 18.93 21.20 6.41
C LYS A 239 20.30 21.57 5.80
N GLN A 240 20.49 22.84 5.45
CA GLN A 240 21.81 23.34 5.07
C GLN A 240 22.80 23.10 6.22
N GLY A 241 23.99 22.57 5.88
CA GLY A 241 24.98 22.08 6.84
C GLY A 241 24.91 20.58 7.15
N ASP A 242 23.81 19.88 6.83
CA ASP A 242 23.76 18.41 6.84
C ASP A 242 24.33 17.83 5.53
N LEU A 243 25.59 18.15 5.23
CA LEU A 243 26.27 17.70 4.00
C LEU A 243 26.44 16.18 3.93
N ALA A 244 26.36 15.51 5.08
CA ALA A 244 26.41 14.05 5.16
C ALA A 244 25.04 13.39 4.95
N CYS A 245 23.99 14.16 4.62
CA CYS A 245 22.63 13.69 4.34
C CYS A 245 22.05 12.81 5.47
N ARG A 246 22.37 13.05 6.74
CA ARG A 246 22.04 12.10 7.81
C ARG A 246 20.59 12.21 8.28
N LYS A 247 19.99 13.39 8.18
CA LYS A 247 18.71 13.74 8.79
C LYS A 247 17.74 14.28 7.74
N PRO A 248 17.16 13.38 6.91
CA PRO A 248 16.14 13.78 5.96
C PRO A 248 14.95 14.42 6.68
N LEU A 249 14.52 15.58 6.20
CA LEU A 249 13.36 16.32 6.72
C LEU A 249 12.07 15.90 6.03
N LEU A 250 12.15 15.69 4.72
CA LEU A 250 11.00 15.51 3.84
C LEU A 250 11.44 14.79 2.56
N ALA A 251 10.61 13.89 2.04
CA ALA A 251 10.75 13.40 0.67
C ALA A 251 9.55 13.83 -0.19
N GLU A 252 9.79 14.04 -1.48
CA GLU A 252 8.76 14.35 -2.48
C GLU A 252 8.91 13.38 -3.65
N LEU A 253 7.86 12.61 -3.97
CA LEU A 253 7.80 11.80 -5.18
C LEU A 253 6.94 12.53 -6.22
N LYS A 254 7.54 12.97 -7.31
CA LYS A 254 6.83 13.66 -8.40
C LYS A 254 6.37 12.64 -9.44
N LYS A 255 5.05 12.50 -9.56
CA LYS A 255 4.44 11.76 -10.67
C LYS A 255 4.48 12.59 -11.94
N ASP A 256 4.00 13.83 -11.87
CA ASP A 256 3.98 14.75 -13.01
C ASP A 256 3.91 16.20 -12.48
N GLU A 257 3.72 17.19 -13.35
CA GLU A 257 3.60 18.58 -12.93
C GLU A 257 2.41 18.86 -12.00
N ASN A 258 1.39 18.01 -12.06
CA ASN A 258 0.10 18.16 -11.38
C ASN A 258 0.03 17.32 -10.11
N ILE A 259 0.73 16.20 -10.03
CA ILE A 259 0.63 15.25 -8.92
C ILE A 259 2.00 15.00 -8.31
N LYS A 260 2.06 15.19 -7.00
CA LYS A 260 3.22 14.83 -6.19
C LYS A 260 2.80 14.26 -4.84
N TYR A 261 3.65 13.42 -4.28
CA TYR A 261 3.47 12.79 -2.99
C TYR A 261 4.50 13.35 -2.01
N ILE A 262 4.05 13.87 -0.89
CA ILE A 262 4.90 14.35 0.20
C ILE A 262 4.99 13.28 1.27
N LEU A 263 6.20 12.80 1.52
CA LEU A 263 6.51 11.86 2.58
C LEU A 263 7.18 12.63 3.71
N TYR A 264 6.54 12.64 4.88
CA TYR A 264 7.00 13.41 6.03
C TYR A 264 7.06 12.56 7.29
N LYS A 265 7.98 12.91 8.19
CA LYS A 265 8.16 12.22 9.46
C LYS A 265 7.10 12.66 10.46
N GLN A 266 6.37 11.71 11.06
CA GLN A 266 5.39 12.01 12.12
C GLN A 266 5.97 11.74 13.53
N LYS A 267 6.67 10.62 13.69
CA LYS A 267 7.33 10.18 14.95
C LYS A 267 8.60 9.41 14.61
N LYS A 268 9.48 9.18 15.62
CA LYS A 268 10.89 8.69 15.53
C LYS A 268 11.27 7.86 14.29
N HIS A 269 10.43 6.93 13.79
CA HIS A 269 10.69 6.15 12.57
C HIS A 269 9.48 5.91 11.64
N LYS A 270 8.37 6.64 11.81
CA LYS A 270 7.16 6.47 10.98
C LYS A 270 6.98 7.67 10.06
N TRP A 271 6.86 7.36 8.78
CA TRP A 271 6.59 8.35 7.74
C TRP A 271 5.13 8.26 7.33
N ASN A 272 4.51 9.39 7.05
CA ASN A 272 3.21 9.45 6.41
C ASN A 272 3.40 9.88 4.96
N ILE A 273 2.39 9.62 4.14
CA ILE A 273 2.31 10.10 2.76
C ILE A 273 1.09 11.01 2.60
N TYR A 274 1.25 12.07 1.82
CA TYR A 274 0.17 12.98 1.44
C TYR A 274 0.23 13.29 -0.05
N LYS A 275 -0.87 13.12 -0.76
CA LYS A 275 -0.97 13.41 -2.20
C LYS A 275 -1.38 14.86 -2.41
N ILE A 276 -0.58 15.61 -3.17
CA ILE A 276 -0.89 16.98 -3.60
C ILE A 276 -1.24 16.96 -5.08
N SER A 277 -2.38 17.56 -5.42
CA SER A 277 -2.82 17.77 -6.81
C SER A 277 -2.68 19.23 -7.27
N LYS A 278 -2.75 19.49 -8.59
CA LYS A 278 -2.63 20.84 -9.18
C LYS A 278 -3.62 21.84 -8.59
N ALA A 279 -4.84 21.40 -8.30
CA ALA A 279 -5.87 22.23 -7.66
C ALA A 279 -5.41 22.78 -6.31
N GLN A 280 -4.57 22.01 -5.60
CA GLN A 280 -3.99 22.38 -4.32
C GLN A 280 -2.65 23.15 -4.50
N LYS A 281 -1.97 23.01 -5.64
CA LYS A 281 -0.60 23.52 -5.90
C LYS A 281 -0.44 25.04 -5.78
N ARG A 282 -1.51 25.83 -5.92
CA ARG A 282 -1.47 27.31 -5.96
C ARG A 282 -0.98 27.98 -4.66
N SER A 283 -0.82 27.26 -3.54
CA SER A 283 -0.45 27.87 -2.23
C SER A 283 0.78 27.29 -1.52
N TYR A 284 1.51 26.32 -2.10
CA TYR A 284 2.58 25.61 -1.38
C TYR A 284 3.99 25.89 -1.87
N SER A 285 4.75 26.64 -1.07
CA SER A 285 6.22 26.63 -1.14
C SER A 285 6.77 25.46 -0.34
N ILE A 286 7.63 24.65 -0.96
CA ILE A 286 8.33 23.56 -0.30
C ILE A 286 9.20 24.06 0.87
N GLU A 287 9.78 25.26 0.74
CA GLU A 287 10.56 25.92 1.78
C GLU A 287 9.71 26.15 3.03
N LYS A 288 8.49 26.68 2.90
CA LYS A 288 7.57 26.88 4.04
C LYS A 288 7.18 25.57 4.72
N ILE A 289 7.10 24.46 3.98
CA ILE A 289 6.85 23.13 4.56
C ILE A 289 8.05 22.69 5.41
N LEU A 290 9.26 22.84 4.86
CA LEU A 290 10.50 22.52 5.56
C LEU A 290 10.69 23.37 6.82
N GLU A 291 10.40 24.68 6.74
CA GLU A 291 10.43 25.59 7.90
C GLU A 291 9.48 25.15 9.01
N ARG A 292 8.25 24.75 8.66
CA ARG A 292 7.28 24.23 9.63
C ARG A 292 7.75 22.91 10.25
N ILE A 293 8.27 21.99 9.45
CA ILE A 293 8.81 20.72 9.96
C ILE A 293 9.98 20.97 10.91
N GLU A 294 10.86 21.91 10.58
CA GLU A 294 11.99 22.27 11.43
C GLU A 294 11.52 22.92 12.75
N LYS A 295 10.58 23.86 12.67
CA LYS A 295 10.04 24.58 13.84
C LYS A 295 9.22 23.68 14.76
N ASP A 296 8.31 22.89 14.19
CA ASP A 296 7.29 22.14 14.95
C ASP A 296 7.67 20.66 15.13
N GLY A 297 8.74 20.19 14.48
CA GLY A 297 9.18 18.79 14.49
C GLY A 297 8.27 17.82 13.72
N LYS A 298 7.22 18.33 13.07
CA LYS A 298 6.21 17.56 12.32
C LYS A 298 5.55 18.42 11.25
N LEU A 299 4.96 17.79 10.25
CA LEU A 299 4.06 18.45 9.30
C LEU A 299 2.61 18.28 9.74
N ASP A 300 1.91 19.40 9.88
CA ASP A 300 0.45 19.42 10.04
C ASP A 300 -0.21 19.62 8.67
N VAL A 301 -0.70 18.52 8.09
CA VAL A 301 -1.32 18.52 6.76
C VAL A 301 -2.63 19.31 6.71
N SER A 302 -3.32 19.49 7.85
CA SER A 302 -4.57 20.28 7.91
C SER A 302 -4.32 21.76 7.58
N LYS A 303 -3.13 22.26 7.95
CA LYS A 303 -2.66 23.62 7.66
C LYS A 303 -2.11 23.77 6.24
N LEU A 304 -2.09 22.70 5.47
CA LEU A 304 -1.84 22.80 4.04
C LEU A 304 -3.17 23.22 3.38
N GLU A 305 -4.22 22.43 3.56
CA GLU A 305 -5.52 22.62 2.91
C GLU A 305 -6.19 23.98 3.20
N SER A 306 -5.95 24.56 4.38
CA SER A 306 -6.57 25.82 4.82
C SER A 306 -6.13 27.08 4.06
N ASN A 307 -5.02 27.02 3.31
CA ASN A 307 -4.54 28.16 2.51
C ASN A 307 -5.15 28.22 1.10
N SER A 308 -5.99 27.25 0.74
CA SER A 308 -6.78 27.23 -0.49
C SER A 308 -8.26 27.40 -0.16
N ALA A 309 -8.65 28.59 0.30
CA ALA A 309 -10.06 28.95 0.46
C ALA A 309 -10.67 29.27 -0.93
N ILE A 310 -10.89 28.24 -1.74
CA ILE A 310 -11.90 28.22 -2.81
C ILE A 310 -12.48 26.80 -2.79
N GLY A 311 -13.74 26.69 -2.34
CA GLY A 311 -14.39 25.41 -2.06
C GLY A 311 -14.51 24.50 -3.28
N LEU A 312 -14.13 23.24 -3.08
CA LEU A 312 -14.58 22.11 -3.89
C LEU A 312 -15.24 21.08 -2.96
N PRO A 313 -16.41 20.53 -3.33
CA PRO A 313 -17.08 19.51 -2.54
C PRO A 313 -16.44 18.14 -2.78
N GLY A 314 -16.35 17.30 -1.74
CA GLY A 314 -16.42 15.85 -1.94
C GLY A 314 -15.19 14.99 -1.65
N LEU A 315 -14.26 15.41 -0.79
CA LEU A 315 -13.53 14.42 0.02
C LEU A 315 -14.20 14.33 1.39
N PRO A 316 -14.58 13.13 1.87
CA PRO A 316 -15.08 13.00 3.23
C PRO A 316 -14.00 13.53 4.17
N LYS A 317 -14.36 14.54 4.97
CA LYS A 317 -13.58 14.89 6.15
C LYS A 317 -13.51 13.62 6.98
N VAL A 318 -12.38 12.93 6.94
CA VAL A 318 -12.08 11.87 7.88
C VAL A 318 -11.86 12.58 9.21
N ASN A 319 -12.96 12.79 9.94
CA ASN A 319 -12.90 13.16 11.33
C ASN A 319 -12.21 11.98 12.02
N PHE A 320 -10.93 12.14 12.33
CA PHE A 320 -10.25 11.28 13.29
C PHE A 320 -10.96 11.47 14.62
N VAL A 321 -12.00 10.67 14.87
CA VAL A 321 -12.55 10.50 16.21
C VAL A 321 -11.54 9.63 16.95
N GLY A 322 -10.49 10.28 17.45
CA GLY A 322 -9.61 9.72 18.46
C GLY A 322 -10.44 9.47 19.72
N GLY A 323 -11.06 8.30 19.79
CA GLY A 323 -11.93 7.90 20.88
C GLY A 323 -12.08 6.39 20.92
N LEU A 324 -11.06 5.70 21.42
CA LEU A 324 -11.20 4.36 21.97
C LEU A 324 -12.19 4.42 23.14
N LYS A 325 -13.49 4.32 22.87
CA LYS A 325 -14.42 3.78 23.87
C LYS A 325 -14.19 2.27 23.89
N LYS A 326 -13.59 1.80 24.99
CA LYS A 326 -13.67 0.40 25.41
C LYS A 326 -15.13 -0.05 25.29
N VAL A 327 -15.44 -0.88 24.30
CA VAL A 327 -16.68 -1.65 24.28
C VAL A 327 -16.43 -2.87 25.16
N THR A 328 -16.63 -2.69 26.47
CA THR A 328 -16.85 -3.82 27.39
C THR A 328 -18.34 -4.06 27.43
N GLY A 329 -18.82 -5.02 26.63
CA GLY A 329 -20.24 -5.39 26.57
C GLY A 329 -20.43 -6.78 26.00
N LEU A 330 -20.56 -7.75 26.91
CA LEU A 330 -21.18 -9.07 26.78
C LEU A 330 -21.13 -9.78 25.41
N VAL A 331 -20.26 -10.80 25.31
CA VAL A 331 -20.58 -12.03 24.59
C VAL A 331 -20.86 -13.09 25.65
N LYS A 332 -22.13 -13.27 26.01
CA LYS A 332 -22.62 -14.45 26.73
C LYS A 332 -23.12 -15.45 25.69
N ASN A 333 -22.56 -16.66 25.76
CA ASN A 333 -23.13 -17.95 25.36
C ASN A 333 -23.49 -18.14 23.88
N VAL A 334 -22.55 -18.73 23.13
CA VAL A 334 -22.88 -19.72 22.10
C VAL A 334 -22.49 -21.08 22.67
N THR A 335 -23.48 -21.81 23.18
CA THR A 335 -23.33 -23.19 23.63
C THR A 335 -23.27 -24.08 22.40
N LEU A 336 -22.14 -24.77 22.20
CA LEU A 336 -22.02 -25.88 21.26
C LEU A 336 -22.91 -27.04 21.73
N GLY A 337 -23.97 -27.32 20.97
CA GLY A 337 -24.68 -28.59 21.04
C GLY A 337 -23.89 -29.68 20.32
N ILE A 338 -23.03 -30.39 21.05
CA ILE A 338 -22.48 -31.67 20.60
C ILE A 338 -23.45 -32.76 21.06
N ALA A 339 -24.25 -33.27 20.13
CA ALA A 339 -25.06 -34.46 20.33
C ALA A 339 -24.14 -35.69 20.45
N LYS A 340 -24.05 -36.25 21.67
CA LYS A 340 -23.56 -37.61 21.93
C LYS A 340 -24.68 -38.60 21.59
N GLY A 341 -24.52 -39.38 20.52
CA GLY A 341 -25.28 -40.60 20.30
C GLY A 341 -24.66 -41.78 21.05
N LEU A 342 -25.33 -42.21 22.13
CA LEU A 342 -25.12 -43.50 22.82
C LEU A 342 -25.77 -44.61 21.98
N SER A 343 -25.04 -45.66 21.58
CA SER A 343 -24.95 -46.94 22.30
C SER A 343 -26.31 -47.60 22.53
N GLY A 344 -26.76 -48.39 21.55
CA GLY A 344 -27.84 -49.37 21.69
C GLY A 344 -27.26 -50.73 22.07
N LYS A 345 -27.57 -51.18 23.29
CA LYS A 345 -27.29 -52.52 23.80
C LYS A 345 -28.18 -53.56 23.12
N HIS A 346 -27.56 -54.66 22.70
CA HIS A 346 -28.18 -55.98 22.55
C HIS A 346 -28.77 -56.46 23.89
N LYS A 347 -30.04 -56.86 23.89
CA LYS A 347 -30.60 -57.99 24.65
C LYS A 347 -31.90 -58.43 23.95
N GLY A 348 -32.02 -59.71 23.68
CA GLY A 348 -33.12 -60.36 22.95
C GLY A 348 -32.55 -61.47 22.11
#